data_AF-A0A522VL26-F1
#
_entry.id   AF-A0A522VL26-F1
#
_cell.length_a   1.000
_cell.length_b   1.000
_cell.length_c   1.000
_cell.angle_alpha   90.00
_cell.angle_beta   90.00
_cell.angle_gamma   90.00
#
_symmetry.space_group_name_H-M   'P 1'
#
loop_
_entity.id
_entity.type
_entity.pdbx_description
1 polymer ?
#
loop_
_entity_poly.entity_id
_entity_poly.type
_entity_poly.pdbx_seq_one_letter_code
_entity_poly.pdbx_strand_id
1 'polypeptide(L)'
;MPLPPPAARERHHTRRITAQGFKREDGLWDIEAELSDVKDVPYENLEKGVLPPGELLHGMSVRLTVDEDFLIHQAAASTDHSPFSICAGAAPGFSRLTGMRLGSDFLEVVEDMFGGPKGCTHLNELLAVIMTTAYQTLWSVRESKEAQRPERKKPSIIDRCHALKSDGNVVALHWPQYAKPKSPKA
;
A
#
# COMPACT_ATOMS: atom_id res chain seq x y z
N MET A 1 -8.84 2.40 21.04
CA MET A 1 -9.15 1.27 21.92
C MET A 1 -8.12 0.18 21.64
N PRO A 2 -7.42 -0.37 22.66
CA PRO A 2 -6.49 -1.48 22.45
C PRO A 2 -7.26 -2.75 22.05
N LEU A 3 -6.55 -3.70 21.45
CA LEU A 3 -7.09 -5.07 21.27
C LEU A 3 -7.38 -5.71 22.64
N PRO A 4 -8.38 -6.60 22.74
CA PRO A 4 -8.61 -7.36 23.97
C PRO A 4 -7.39 -8.25 24.31
N PRO A 5 -7.23 -8.65 25.59
CA PRO A 5 -6.15 -9.55 25.98
C PRO A 5 -6.18 -10.85 25.17
N PRO A 6 -5.06 -11.27 24.56
CA PRO A 6 -5.00 -12.52 23.81
C PRO A 6 -4.96 -13.73 24.75
N ALA A 7 -5.32 -14.90 24.23
CA ALA A 7 -5.00 -16.17 24.87
C ALA A 7 -3.48 -16.42 24.91
N ALA A 8 -3.04 -17.35 25.76
CA ALA A 8 -1.65 -17.81 25.79
C ALA A 8 -1.24 -18.35 24.41
N ARG A 9 -0.07 -17.94 23.91
CA ARG A 9 0.37 -18.19 22.54
C ARG A 9 1.88 -18.10 22.40
N GLU A 10 2.42 -18.79 21.40
CA GLU A 10 3.80 -18.69 20.94
C GLU A 10 3.85 -17.99 19.58
N ARG A 11 4.91 -17.22 19.32
CA ARG A 11 5.10 -16.57 18.01
C ARG A 11 5.85 -17.53 17.09
N HIS A 12 5.29 -17.82 15.92
CA HIS A 12 5.93 -18.66 14.90
C HIS A 12 6.46 -17.89 13.68
N HIS A 13 5.93 -16.69 13.46
CA HIS A 13 6.20 -15.93 12.26
C HIS A 13 6.08 -14.45 12.56
N THR A 14 6.98 -13.68 11.98
CA THR A 14 6.92 -12.23 12.01
C THR A 14 7.03 -11.71 10.59
N ARG A 15 5.98 -11.04 10.13
CA ARG A 15 5.97 -10.22 8.92
C ARG A 15 6.08 -8.76 9.30
N ARG A 16 6.90 -8.00 8.60
CA ARG A 16 6.94 -6.54 8.68
C ARG A 16 6.81 -5.97 7.28
N ILE A 17 5.92 -4.98 7.16
CA ILE A 17 5.82 -4.15 5.97
C ILE A 17 6.07 -2.71 6.40
N THR A 18 7.02 -2.06 5.75
CA THR A 18 7.28 -0.63 5.90
C THR A 18 6.96 0.04 4.58
N ALA A 19 6.28 1.19 4.61
CA ALA A 19 6.05 1.99 3.43
C ALA A 19 6.29 3.47 3.71
N GLN A 20 6.93 4.14 2.76
CA GLN A 20 7.41 5.51 2.90
C GLN A 20 7.12 6.30 1.62
N GLY A 21 6.87 7.60 1.78
CA GLY A 21 6.65 8.51 0.68
C GLY A 21 7.67 9.65 0.70
N PHE A 22 8.29 9.92 -0.44
CA PHE A 22 9.38 10.88 -0.58
C PHE A 22 9.05 11.87 -1.71
N LYS A 23 9.24 13.16 -1.44
CA LYS A 23 9.21 14.18 -2.50
C LYS A 23 10.57 14.23 -3.17
N ARG A 24 10.62 14.12 -4.49
CA ARG A 24 11.85 14.24 -5.29
C ARG A 24 12.13 15.70 -5.66
N GLU A 25 13.38 15.96 -6.01
CA GLU A 25 13.83 17.29 -6.47
C GLU A 25 13.23 17.68 -7.83
N ASP A 26 12.89 16.70 -8.67
CA ASP A 26 12.25 16.89 -9.98
C ASP A 26 10.72 17.12 -9.89
N GLY A 27 10.17 17.19 -8.68
CA GLY A 27 8.74 17.40 -8.45
C GLY A 27 7.88 16.14 -8.48
N LEU A 28 8.45 14.97 -8.77
CA LEU A 28 7.77 13.68 -8.63
C LEU A 28 7.83 13.17 -7.19
N TRP A 29 7.19 12.03 -6.94
CA TRP A 29 7.11 11.40 -5.63
C TRP A 29 7.47 9.93 -5.72
N ASP A 30 8.39 9.46 -4.88
CA ASP A 30 8.65 8.03 -4.74
C ASP A 30 7.86 7.48 -3.57
N ILE A 31 7.11 6.41 -3.82
CA ILE A 31 6.43 5.61 -2.80
C ILE A 31 7.10 4.25 -2.78
N GLU A 32 7.78 3.97 -1.68
CA GLU A 32 8.54 2.74 -1.47
C GLU A 32 7.83 1.88 -0.45
N ALA A 33 7.79 0.57 -0.67
CA ALA A 33 7.37 -0.38 0.34
C ALA A 33 8.28 -1.60 0.35
N GLU A 34 8.54 -2.11 1.55
CA GLU A 34 9.43 -3.24 1.81
C GLU A 34 8.71 -4.26 2.68
N LEU A 35 8.87 -5.54 2.37
CA LEU A 35 8.36 -6.67 3.13
C LEU A 35 9.54 -7.52 3.63
N SER A 36 9.51 -7.85 4.92
CA SER A 36 10.37 -8.87 5.51
C SER A 36 9.56 -9.92 6.25
N ASP A 37 9.89 -11.18 5.99
CA ASP A 37 9.32 -12.33 6.69
C ASP A 37 10.42 -13.11 7.38
N VAL A 38 10.22 -13.42 8.66
CA VAL A 38 11.08 -14.32 9.43
C VAL A 38 10.24 -15.41 10.09
N LYS A 39 10.85 -16.56 10.34
CA LYS A 39 10.27 -17.64 11.16
C LYS A 39 10.89 -17.56 12.55
N ASP A 40 10.07 -17.69 13.59
CA ASP A 40 10.52 -17.71 14.99
C ASP A 40 10.86 -19.15 15.46
N VAL A 41 10.66 -20.13 14.58
CA VAL A 41 11.02 -21.54 14.75
C VAL A 41 11.82 -22.01 13.54
N PRO A 42 12.63 -23.09 13.64
CA PRO A 42 13.34 -23.64 12.49
C PRO A 42 12.39 -23.95 11.33
N TYR A 43 12.81 -23.64 10.11
CA TYR A 43 11.99 -23.82 8.92
C TYR A 43 12.72 -24.65 7.87
N GLU A 44 12.13 -25.78 7.49
CA GLU A 44 12.65 -26.62 6.42
C GLU A 44 12.36 -25.99 5.06
N ASN A 45 13.43 -25.71 4.31
CA ASN A 45 13.35 -25.19 2.95
C ASN A 45 14.00 -26.18 1.97
N LEU A 46 13.35 -26.35 0.81
CA LEU A 46 13.76 -27.32 -0.21
C LEU A 46 15.13 -27.02 -0.84
N GLU A 47 15.49 -25.75 -1.02
CA GLU A 47 16.72 -25.35 -1.70
C GLU A 47 17.84 -24.96 -0.72
N LYS A 48 17.48 -24.46 0.46
CA LYS A 48 18.39 -23.86 1.45
C LYS A 48 18.59 -24.71 2.71
N GLY A 49 17.92 -25.85 2.81
CA GLY A 49 17.92 -26.67 4.02
C GLY A 49 17.16 -26.01 5.16
N VAL A 50 17.58 -26.23 6.40
CA VAL A 50 16.91 -25.65 7.57
C VAL A 50 17.36 -24.21 7.77
N LEU A 51 16.41 -23.27 7.66
CA LEU A 51 16.63 -21.88 8.06
C LEU A 51 16.47 -21.76 9.59
N PRO A 52 17.44 -21.15 10.30
CA PRO A 52 17.34 -20.89 11.72
C PRO A 52 16.30 -19.82 12.06
N PRO A 53 15.76 -19.82 13.29
CA PRO A 53 14.88 -18.76 13.78
C PRO A 53 15.48 -17.36 13.61
N GLY A 54 14.68 -16.42 13.12
CA GLY A 54 15.06 -15.02 12.90
C GLY A 54 15.69 -14.72 11.54
N GLU A 55 16.04 -15.74 10.74
CA GLU A 55 16.57 -15.53 9.39
C GLU A 55 15.47 -15.09 8.40
N LEU A 56 15.84 -14.24 7.44
CA LEU A 56 14.92 -13.73 6.41
C LEU A 56 14.53 -14.84 5.44
N LEU A 57 13.24 -15.19 5.48
CA LEU A 57 12.60 -16.07 4.50
C LEU A 57 12.19 -15.28 3.24
N HIS A 58 11.62 -14.09 3.44
CA HIS A 58 11.30 -13.16 2.36
C HIS A 58 11.86 -11.78 2.66
N GLY A 59 12.35 -11.12 1.62
CA GLY A 59 12.89 -9.77 1.64
C GLY A 59 12.66 -9.18 0.26
N MET A 60 11.66 -8.32 0.15
CA MET A 60 11.19 -7.80 -1.14
C MET A 60 10.83 -6.33 -1.02
N SER A 61 11.03 -5.59 -2.11
CA SER A 61 10.75 -4.16 -2.14
C SER A 61 10.07 -3.78 -3.46
N VAL A 62 9.20 -2.77 -3.42
CA VAL A 62 8.60 -2.13 -4.59
C VAL A 62 8.74 -0.62 -4.44
N ARG A 63 9.12 0.08 -5.51
CA ARG A 63 9.10 1.53 -5.61
C ARG A 63 8.26 1.95 -6.81
N LEU A 64 7.31 2.86 -6.58
CA LEU A 64 6.59 3.58 -7.63
C LEU A 64 6.94 5.05 -7.58
N THR A 65 7.39 5.60 -8.70
CA THR A 65 7.50 7.05 -8.90
C THR A 65 6.21 7.56 -9.50
N VAL A 66 5.54 8.51 -8.84
CA VAL A 66 4.25 9.06 -9.24
C VAL A 66 4.25 10.58 -9.30
N ASP A 67 3.37 11.14 -10.12
CA ASP A 67 3.01 12.55 -10.04
C ASP A 67 1.81 12.81 -9.13
N GLU A 68 1.39 14.07 -9.02
CA GLU A 68 0.27 14.47 -8.16
C GLU A 68 -1.12 14.05 -8.67
N ASP A 69 -1.21 13.60 -9.92
CA ASP A 69 -2.39 12.96 -10.47
C ASP A 69 -2.34 11.42 -10.32
N PHE A 70 -1.31 10.91 -9.64
CA PHE A 70 -1.02 9.50 -9.44
C PHE A 70 -0.71 8.70 -10.71
N LEU A 71 -0.24 9.35 -11.77
CA LEU A 71 0.34 8.63 -12.91
C LEU A 71 1.69 8.03 -12.48
N ILE A 72 1.91 6.75 -12.75
CA ILE A 72 3.15 6.05 -12.48
C ILE A 72 4.14 6.35 -13.60
N HIS A 73 5.20 7.10 -13.29
CA HIS A 73 6.28 7.43 -14.21
C HIS A 73 7.35 6.35 -14.25
N GLN A 74 7.58 5.66 -13.13
CA GLN A 74 8.55 4.56 -13.03
C GLN A 74 8.07 3.53 -12.00
N ALA A 75 8.32 2.25 -12.26
CA ALA A 75 8.05 1.17 -11.34
C ALA A 75 9.24 0.20 -11.28
N ALA A 76 9.66 -0.15 -10.07
CA ALA A 76 10.73 -1.10 -9.82
C ALA A 76 10.35 -2.05 -8.68
N ALA A 77 10.78 -3.30 -8.76
CA ALA A 77 10.63 -4.29 -7.70
C ALA A 77 11.93 -5.09 -7.52
N SER A 78 12.19 -5.55 -6.31
CA SER A 78 13.30 -6.46 -5.97
C SER A 78 12.83 -7.63 -5.13
N THR A 79 13.57 -8.73 -5.20
CA THR A 79 13.44 -9.90 -4.34
C THR A 79 14.84 -10.33 -3.92
N ASP A 80 15.28 -9.85 -2.77
CA ASP A 80 16.62 -10.06 -2.25
C ASP A 80 16.69 -11.33 -1.39
N HIS A 81 15.59 -11.65 -0.69
CA HIS A 81 15.43 -12.91 0.05
C HIS A 81 14.15 -13.62 -0.39
N SER A 82 14.27 -14.91 -0.69
CA SER A 82 13.15 -15.78 -1.06
C SER A 82 13.44 -17.25 -0.74
N PRO A 83 12.41 -18.08 -0.57
CA PRO A 83 12.57 -19.51 -0.34
C PRO A 83 13.05 -20.29 -1.56
N PHE A 84 12.79 -19.80 -2.77
CA PHE A 84 13.14 -20.48 -4.02
C PHE A 84 13.86 -19.51 -4.94
N SER A 85 14.94 -19.98 -5.57
CA SER A 85 15.74 -19.20 -6.53
C SER A 85 14.90 -18.61 -7.67
N ILE A 86 13.84 -19.31 -8.10
CA ILE A 86 12.95 -18.85 -9.16
C ILE A 86 12.10 -17.62 -8.78
N CYS A 87 11.88 -17.35 -7.49
CA CYS A 87 11.02 -16.24 -7.04
C CYS A 87 11.47 -14.88 -7.55
N ALA A 88 12.79 -14.66 -7.69
CA ALA A 88 13.34 -13.40 -8.19
C ALA A 88 12.91 -13.10 -9.64
N GLY A 89 12.51 -14.12 -10.42
CA GLY A 89 12.07 -13.96 -11.80
C GLY A 89 10.78 -13.15 -11.98
N ALA A 90 9.97 -12.98 -10.92
CA ALA A 90 8.74 -12.18 -10.99
C ALA A 90 9.00 -10.66 -10.97
N ALA A 91 10.07 -10.21 -10.29
CA ALA A 91 10.30 -8.80 -10.00
C ALA A 91 10.42 -7.90 -11.25
N PRO A 92 11.15 -8.28 -12.32
CA PRO A 92 11.25 -7.44 -13.53
C PRO A 92 9.89 -7.13 -14.19
N GLY A 93 8.90 -8.00 -14.03
CA GLY A 93 7.56 -7.83 -14.60
C GLY A 93 6.79 -6.63 -14.06
N PHE A 94 7.15 -6.11 -12.88
CA PHE A 94 6.48 -4.97 -12.24
C PHE A 94 6.77 -3.64 -12.93
N SER A 95 7.81 -3.57 -13.77
CA SER A 95 8.08 -2.41 -14.64
C SER A 95 6.89 -2.05 -15.55
N ARG A 96 6.03 -3.03 -15.88
CA ARG A 96 4.81 -2.88 -16.68
C ARG A 96 3.74 -1.99 -16.03
N LEU A 97 3.89 -1.65 -14.75
CA LEU A 97 3.02 -0.66 -14.08
C LEU A 97 3.29 0.78 -14.55
N THR A 98 4.43 1.03 -15.20
CA THR A 98 4.77 2.34 -15.76
C THR A 98 3.71 2.77 -16.78
N GLY A 99 3.21 4.00 -16.65
CA GLY A 99 2.13 4.55 -17.46
C GLY A 99 0.73 4.27 -16.91
N MET A 100 0.59 3.43 -15.88
CA MET A 100 -0.69 3.21 -15.20
C MET A 100 -0.94 4.29 -14.15
N ARG A 101 -2.17 4.33 -13.62
CA ARG A 101 -2.57 5.30 -12.59
C ARG A 101 -2.96 4.58 -11.31
N LEU A 102 -2.62 5.14 -10.15
CA LEU A 102 -3.15 4.65 -8.85
C LEU A 102 -4.61 5.10 -8.68
N GLY A 103 -5.49 4.60 -9.55
CA GLY A 103 -6.93 4.85 -9.55
C GLY A 103 -7.72 3.85 -8.70
N SER A 104 -9.05 3.98 -8.70
CA SER A 104 -9.94 3.07 -7.96
C SER A 104 -9.90 1.62 -8.45
N ASP A 105 -9.51 1.41 -9.70
CA ASP A 105 -9.35 0.15 -10.42
C ASP A 105 -7.94 -0.44 -10.31
N PHE A 106 -6.99 0.28 -9.69
CA PHE A 106 -5.58 -0.11 -9.69
C PHE A 106 -5.33 -1.53 -9.16
N LEU A 107 -5.98 -1.92 -8.07
CA LEU A 107 -5.80 -3.26 -7.49
C LEU A 107 -6.44 -4.37 -8.34
N GLU A 108 -7.51 -4.06 -9.07
CA GLU A 108 -8.11 -4.98 -10.05
C GLU A 108 -7.16 -5.22 -11.22
N VAL A 109 -6.58 -4.13 -11.75
CA VAL A 109 -5.55 -4.21 -12.82
C VAL A 109 -4.33 -5.00 -12.35
N VAL A 110 -3.87 -4.80 -11.11
CA VAL A 110 -2.76 -5.57 -10.53
C VAL A 110 -3.09 -7.05 -10.46
N GLU A 111 -4.29 -7.43 -10.03
CA GLU A 111 -4.73 -8.82 -10.00
C GLU A 111 -4.80 -9.43 -11.40
N ASP A 112 -5.30 -8.70 -12.39
CA ASP A 112 -5.35 -9.19 -13.77
C ASP A 112 -3.95 -9.44 -14.37
N MET A 113 -3.00 -8.56 -14.06
CA MET A 113 -1.63 -8.62 -14.59
C MET A 113 -0.72 -9.61 -13.87
N PHE A 114 -0.84 -9.68 -12.55
CA PHE A 114 0.12 -10.33 -11.66
C PHE A 114 -0.53 -11.36 -10.72
N GLY A 115 -1.84 -11.56 -10.80
CA GLY A 115 -2.58 -12.52 -9.99
C GLY A 115 -2.16 -13.97 -10.25
N GLY A 116 -2.21 -14.77 -9.19
CA GLY A 116 -1.84 -16.18 -9.21
C GLY A 116 -0.42 -16.41 -9.76
N PRO A 117 -0.24 -17.34 -10.73
CA PRO A 117 1.09 -17.73 -11.21
C PRO A 117 1.75 -16.68 -12.13
N LYS A 118 1.08 -15.57 -12.45
CA LYS A 118 1.62 -14.52 -13.34
C LYS A 118 2.59 -13.58 -12.63
N GLY A 119 2.60 -13.57 -11.30
CA GLY A 119 3.37 -12.63 -10.49
C GLY A 119 3.85 -13.23 -9.17
N CYS A 120 3.95 -12.39 -8.15
CA CYS A 120 4.38 -12.78 -6.81
C CYS A 120 3.41 -12.24 -5.77
N THR A 121 2.85 -13.12 -4.93
CA THR A 121 1.91 -12.75 -3.86
C THR A 121 2.47 -11.63 -2.98
N HIS A 122 3.74 -11.71 -2.60
CA HIS A 122 4.38 -10.74 -1.71
C HIS A 122 4.57 -9.36 -2.36
N LEU A 123 4.97 -9.32 -3.64
CA LEU A 123 5.08 -8.06 -4.37
C LEU A 123 3.70 -7.44 -4.65
N ASN A 124 2.68 -8.26 -4.92
CA ASN A 124 1.30 -7.78 -5.10
C ASN A 124 0.73 -7.19 -3.80
N GLU A 125 1.01 -7.81 -2.65
CA GLU A 125 0.64 -7.29 -1.33
C GLU A 125 1.22 -5.89 -1.08
N LEU A 126 2.49 -5.67 -1.47
CA LEU A 126 3.14 -4.37 -1.36
C LEU A 126 2.44 -3.29 -2.20
N LEU A 127 1.83 -3.62 -3.34
CA LEU A 127 1.12 -2.64 -4.18
C LEU A 127 -0.14 -2.09 -3.51
N ALA A 128 -0.86 -2.90 -2.73
CA ALA A 128 -1.99 -2.41 -1.94
C ALA A 128 -1.54 -1.44 -0.84
N VAL A 129 -0.43 -1.76 -0.17
CA VAL A 129 0.16 -0.87 0.84
C VAL A 129 0.64 0.43 0.19
N ILE A 130 1.39 0.35 -0.92
CA ILE A 130 1.84 1.51 -1.70
C ILE A 130 0.67 2.40 -2.10
N MET A 131 -0.44 1.83 -2.57
CA MET A 131 -1.60 2.62 -2.96
C MET A 131 -2.08 3.47 -1.78
N THR A 132 -2.31 2.87 -0.61
CA THR A 132 -2.76 3.63 0.56
C THR A 132 -1.73 4.67 1.02
N THR A 133 -0.44 4.32 1.02
CA THR A 133 0.66 5.23 1.37
C THR A 133 0.69 6.42 0.43
N ALA A 134 0.61 6.20 -0.89
CA ALA A 134 0.59 7.26 -1.89
C ALA A 134 -0.56 8.24 -1.65
N TYR A 135 -1.78 7.74 -1.42
CA TYR A 135 -2.94 8.57 -1.14
C TYR A 135 -2.76 9.42 0.12
N GLN A 136 -2.19 8.86 1.20
CA GLN A 136 -1.95 9.58 2.44
C GLN A 136 -0.79 10.59 2.32
N THR A 137 0.29 10.22 1.63
CA THR A 137 1.45 11.10 1.39
C THR A 137 1.05 12.34 0.60
N LEU A 138 0.27 12.17 -0.48
CA LEU A 138 -0.09 13.28 -1.37
C LEU A 138 -1.37 14.01 -0.95
N TRP A 139 -2.05 13.58 0.12
CA TRP A 139 -3.31 14.16 0.56
C TRP A 139 -3.23 15.68 0.76
N SER A 140 -2.29 16.15 1.59
CA SER A 140 -2.15 17.57 1.94
C SER A 140 -1.75 18.43 0.74
N VAL A 141 -0.94 17.89 -0.18
CA VAL A 141 -0.52 18.56 -1.41
C VAL A 141 -1.72 18.79 -2.32
N ARG A 142 -2.53 17.75 -2.53
CA ARG A 142 -3.72 17.82 -3.39
C ARG A 142 -4.81 18.70 -2.80
N GLU A 143 -5.05 18.62 -1.49
CA GLU A 143 -5.97 19.54 -0.79
C GLU A 143 -5.53 20.99 -0.89
N SER A 144 -4.23 21.28 -0.73
CA SER A 144 -3.70 22.65 -0.88
C SER A 144 -3.93 23.21 -2.29
N LYS A 145 -3.73 22.38 -3.32
CA LYS A 145 -4.03 22.77 -4.71
C LYS A 145 -5.51 22.97 -4.95
N GLU A 146 -6.36 22.10 -4.42
CA GLU A 146 -7.81 22.22 -4.58
C GLU A 146 -8.36 23.46 -3.87
N ALA A 147 -7.82 23.82 -2.70
CA ALA A 147 -8.21 25.00 -1.95
C ALA A 147 -7.94 26.32 -2.68
N GLN A 148 -6.98 26.34 -3.63
CA GLN A 148 -6.62 27.48 -4.47
C GLN A 148 -7.49 27.59 -5.73
N ARG A 149 -8.30 26.58 -6.07
CA ARG A 149 -9.18 26.64 -7.24
C ARG A 149 -10.37 27.59 -6.97
N PRO A 150 -10.82 28.36 -7.98
CA PRO A 150 -12.00 29.22 -7.87
C PRO A 150 -13.26 28.42 -7.50
N GLU A 151 -13.39 27.22 -8.07
CA GLU A 151 -14.44 26.25 -7.75
C GLU A 151 -13.81 25.02 -7.11
N ARG A 152 -14.17 24.77 -5.83
CA ARG A 152 -13.68 23.61 -5.07
C ARG A 152 -14.54 22.39 -5.36
N LYS A 153 -13.89 21.30 -5.75
CA LYS A 153 -14.49 19.97 -5.84
C LYS A 153 -14.70 19.37 -4.46
N LYS A 154 -15.66 18.43 -4.36
CA LYS A 154 -15.85 17.62 -3.15
C LYS A 154 -14.55 16.86 -2.84
N PRO A 155 -13.98 16.99 -1.63
CA PRO A 155 -12.80 16.24 -1.22
C PRO A 155 -13.03 14.74 -1.37
N SER A 156 -12.10 14.05 -2.03
CA SER A 156 -12.21 12.62 -2.35
C SER A 156 -12.17 11.69 -1.14
N ILE A 157 -11.77 12.21 0.04
CA ILE A 157 -11.68 11.48 1.31
C ILE A 157 -13.02 11.34 2.04
N ILE A 158 -14.02 12.18 1.69
CA ILE A 158 -15.35 12.08 2.30
C ILE A 158 -15.95 10.72 1.92
N ASP A 159 -16.55 10.05 2.89
CA ASP A 159 -17.07 8.68 2.79
C ASP A 159 -16.00 7.58 2.57
N ARG A 160 -14.70 7.88 2.78
CA ARG A 160 -13.60 6.90 2.66
C ARG A 160 -13.14 6.27 3.97
N CYS A 161 -13.50 6.84 5.12
CA CYS A 161 -13.22 6.22 6.41
C CYS A 161 -14.33 6.52 7.41
N HIS A 162 -14.32 5.77 8.52
CA HIS A 162 -15.35 5.89 9.56
C HIS A 162 -15.50 7.31 10.12
N ALA A 163 -14.38 8.03 10.30
CA ALA A 163 -14.40 9.39 10.83
C ALA A 163 -14.94 10.41 9.81
N LEU A 164 -14.77 10.13 8.51
CA LEU A 164 -15.05 11.07 7.41
C LEU A 164 -16.32 10.73 6.65
N LYS A 165 -17.26 10.02 7.29
CA LYS A 165 -18.61 9.83 6.74
C LYS A 165 -19.29 11.17 6.56
N SER A 166 -19.97 11.35 5.43
CA SER A 166 -20.73 12.56 5.12
C SER A 166 -21.82 12.87 6.14
N ASP A 167 -22.31 11.88 6.89
CA ASP A 167 -23.27 12.04 8.00
C ASP A 167 -22.61 12.23 9.38
N GLY A 168 -21.28 12.36 9.42
CA GLY A 168 -20.47 12.43 10.63
C GLY A 168 -20.12 13.85 11.07
N ASN A 169 -19.80 14.01 12.36
CA ASN A 169 -19.48 15.32 12.95
C ASN A 169 -18.22 15.96 12.33
N VAL A 170 -17.23 15.15 11.92
CA VAL A 170 -15.99 15.67 11.33
C VAL A 170 -16.28 16.35 9.99
N VAL A 171 -17.09 15.73 9.12
CA VAL A 171 -17.47 16.36 7.84
C VAL A 171 -18.35 17.57 8.07
N ALA A 172 -19.29 17.52 9.01
CA ALA A 172 -20.11 18.68 9.36
C ALA A 172 -19.29 19.90 9.82
N LEU A 173 -18.16 19.67 10.52
CA LEU A 173 -17.30 20.73 11.01
C LEU A 173 -16.32 21.26 9.94
N HIS A 174 -15.68 20.37 9.18
CA HIS A 174 -14.61 20.73 8.24
C HIS A 174 -15.11 21.01 6.82
N TRP A 175 -16.22 20.40 6.41
CA TRP A 175 -16.83 20.57 5.08
C TRP A 175 -18.36 20.62 5.16
N PRO A 176 -18.96 21.64 5.81
CA PRO A 176 -20.40 21.72 6.05
C PRO A 176 -21.24 21.65 4.77
N GLN A 177 -20.72 22.14 3.64
CA GLN A 177 -21.38 22.09 2.33
C GLN A 177 -21.56 20.67 1.76
N TYR A 178 -20.82 19.68 2.27
CA TYR A 178 -20.94 18.27 1.87
C TYR A 178 -21.52 17.37 2.98
N ALA A 179 -21.93 17.98 4.10
CA ALA A 179 -22.54 17.26 5.21
C ALA A 179 -23.95 16.80 4.85
N LYS A 180 -24.27 15.55 5.17
CA LYS A 180 -25.60 14.97 5.02
C LYS A 180 -26.29 14.88 6.39
N PRO A 181 -27.63 14.98 6.44
CA PRO A 181 -28.36 14.66 7.66
C PRO A 181 -28.02 13.24 8.11
N LYS A 182 -27.88 13.02 9.43
CA LYS A 182 -27.82 11.66 9.97
C LYS A 182 -29.09 10.93 9.57
N SER A 183 -28.94 9.81 8.86
CA SER A 183 -30.08 8.95 8.60
C SER A 183 -30.63 8.47 9.95
N PRO A 184 -31.94 8.56 10.21
CA PRO A 184 -32.52 7.93 11.39
C PRO A 184 -32.14 6.45 11.33
N LYS A 185 -31.48 5.96 12.38
CA LYS A 185 -30.95 4.59 12.44
C LYS A 185 -32.07 3.61 12.07
N ALA A 186 -31.82 2.76 11.08
CA ALA A 186 -32.58 1.52 10.88
C ALA A 186 -32.19 0.49 11.94
#